data_AF-A0A7X3R369-F1
#
_entry.id   AF-A0A7X3R369-F1
#
_cell.length_a   1.000
_cell.length_b   1.000
_cell.length_c   1.000
_cell.angle_alpha   90.00
_cell.angle_beta   90.00
_cell.angle_gamma   90.00
#
_symmetry.space_group_name_H-M   'P 1'
#
loop_
_entity.id
_entity.type
_entity.pdbx_description
1 polymer ?
#
loop_
_entity_poly.entity_id
_entity_poly.type
_entity_poly.pdbx_seq_one_letter_code
_entity_poly.pdbx_strand_id
1 'polypeptide(L)'
;MTSVRDRLAPGVDPKVIHWSPHETVTLETAFDAAVKRHEKTGWQHTRSQQPWPHPNWFDYLNKVMKREPVVVRGAHGFGLKAVTNAMHDLGLVETKWDEGPVDGLGAMVGAWTCDQEAARTGGSMRDLELMKGIERYNEVDCKAMMELVRYLRRNH
;
A
#
# COMPACT_ATOMS: atom_id res chain seq x y z
N MET A 1 -10.92 8.72 -10.33
CA MET A 1 -11.11 7.93 -9.09
C MET A 1 -12.58 7.61 -8.82
N THR A 2 -13.52 8.54 -9.00
CA THR A 2 -14.97 8.33 -8.79
C THR A 2 -15.52 7.11 -9.54
N SER A 3 -15.19 6.94 -10.83
CA SER A 3 -15.63 5.79 -11.63
C SER A 3 -15.13 4.42 -11.15
N VAL A 4 -13.94 4.38 -10.53
CA VAL A 4 -13.39 3.14 -9.96
C VAL A 4 -14.04 2.85 -8.62
N ARG A 5 -14.25 3.88 -7.80
CA ARG A 5 -14.93 3.77 -6.50
C ARG A 5 -16.38 3.33 -6.66
N ASP A 6 -17.13 3.97 -7.55
CA ASP A 6 -18.52 3.62 -7.82
C ASP A 6 -18.66 2.20 -8.38
N ARG A 7 -17.67 1.73 -9.14
CA ARG A 7 -17.62 0.36 -9.65
C ARG A 7 -17.28 -0.68 -8.57
N LEU A 8 -16.34 -0.36 -7.67
CA LEU A 8 -15.82 -1.32 -6.68
C LEU A 8 -16.62 -1.34 -5.37
N ALA A 9 -17.22 -0.21 -4.99
CA ALA A 9 -17.96 -0.04 -3.74
C ALA A 9 -19.07 1.03 -3.90
N PRO A 10 -20.13 0.75 -4.69
CA PRO A 10 -21.19 1.71 -4.95
C PRO A 10 -21.85 2.17 -3.63
N GLY A 11 -21.96 3.48 -3.44
CA GLY A 11 -22.61 4.06 -2.25
C GLY A 11 -21.82 3.93 -0.95
N VAL A 12 -20.59 3.42 -0.99
CA VAL A 12 -19.73 3.26 0.19
C VAL A 12 -18.44 4.07 0.01
N ASP A 13 -17.90 4.56 1.11
CA ASP A 13 -16.51 5.04 1.15
C ASP A 13 -15.59 3.88 1.50
N PRO A 14 -14.91 3.24 0.51
CA PRO A 14 -14.10 2.08 0.79
C PRO A 14 -12.89 2.48 1.63
N LYS A 15 -12.62 1.70 2.68
CA LYS A 15 -11.40 1.85 3.45
C LYS A 15 -10.21 1.40 2.63
N VAL A 16 -9.17 2.21 2.57
CA VAL A 16 -7.85 1.73 2.10
C VAL A 16 -7.16 1.11 3.29
N ILE A 17 -6.65 -0.10 3.08
CA ILE A 17 -6.02 -0.88 4.13
C ILE A 17 -4.52 -0.80 3.92
N HIS A 18 -3.77 -0.55 4.99
CA HIS A 18 -2.32 -0.57 4.95
C HIS A 18 -1.70 -1.53 5.95
N TRP A 19 -0.47 -1.93 5.63
CA TRP A 19 0.33 -2.90 6.39
C TRP A 19 1.76 -2.40 6.60
N SER A 20 1.93 -1.14 6.98
CA SER A 20 3.27 -0.60 7.22
C SER A 20 3.23 0.65 8.10
N PRO A 21 4.20 0.82 9.03
CA PRO A 21 4.44 2.10 9.70
C PRO A 21 4.90 3.19 8.73
N HIS A 22 5.54 2.82 7.61
CA HIS A 22 6.15 3.77 6.69
C HIS A 22 5.12 4.71 6.06
N GLU A 23 3.94 4.21 5.72
CA GLU A 23 2.87 5.01 5.13
C GLU A 23 2.38 6.11 6.07
N THR A 24 2.13 5.77 7.35
CA THR A 24 1.76 6.75 8.39
C THR A 24 2.85 7.79 8.58
N VAL A 25 4.11 7.38 8.58
CA VAL A 25 5.24 8.31 8.71
C VAL A 25 5.31 9.29 7.55
N THR A 26 5.31 8.78 6.32
CA THR A 26 5.48 9.60 5.11
C THR A 26 4.30 10.54 4.86
N LEU A 27 3.10 10.17 5.28
CA LEU A 27 1.90 11.00 5.07
C LEU A 27 1.64 11.99 6.17
N GLU A 28 1.85 11.61 7.43
CA GLU A 28 1.36 12.38 8.57
C GLU A 28 2.48 12.88 9.48
N THR A 29 3.39 12.01 9.91
CA THR A 29 4.23 12.31 11.08
C THR A 29 5.63 12.84 10.76
N ALA A 30 6.23 12.48 9.61
CA ALA A 30 7.54 12.97 9.19
C ALA A 30 7.60 14.51 9.13
N PHE A 31 8.79 15.11 9.26
CA PHE A 31 8.94 16.58 9.23
C PHE A 31 8.43 17.18 7.91
N ASP A 32 8.69 16.48 6.82
CA ASP A 32 8.29 16.79 5.46
C ASP A 32 7.08 15.96 5.00
N ALA A 33 6.28 15.41 5.93
CA ALA A 33 5.12 14.60 5.62
C ALA A 33 4.15 15.29 4.64
N ALA A 34 3.47 14.51 3.79
CA ALA A 34 2.58 15.04 2.76
C ALA A 34 1.55 16.04 3.32
N VAL A 35 0.86 15.69 4.42
CA VAL A 35 -0.10 16.57 5.10
C VAL A 35 0.54 17.90 5.47
N LYS A 36 1.71 17.88 6.12
CA LYS A 36 2.42 19.11 6.53
C LYS A 36 2.87 19.96 5.33
N ARG A 37 3.31 19.35 4.23
CA ARG A 37 3.70 20.09 3.01
C ARG A 37 2.51 20.79 2.38
N HIS A 38 1.35 20.13 2.34
CA HIS A 38 0.16 20.68 1.72
C HIS A 38 -0.60 21.67 2.63
N GLU A 39 -0.53 21.51 3.96
CA GLU A 39 -1.02 22.50 4.92
C GLU A 39 -0.20 23.80 4.89
N LYS A 40 1.14 23.71 4.85
CA LYS A 40 2.04 24.88 4.86
C LYS A 40 1.99 25.72 3.59
N THR A 41 1.69 25.10 2.45
CA THR A 41 1.67 25.79 1.14
C THR A 41 0.35 26.49 0.86
N GLY A 42 -0.62 26.41 1.79
CA GLY A 42 -1.97 26.89 1.56
C GLY A 42 -2.61 26.18 0.37
N TRP A 43 -2.27 24.89 0.15
CA TRP A 43 -2.76 24.10 -0.97
C TRP A 43 -4.29 24.06 -0.91
N GLN A 44 -4.88 25.01 -1.61
CA GLN A 44 -6.26 24.99 -2.03
C GLN A 44 -6.18 24.33 -3.39
N HIS A 45 -6.71 23.10 -3.51
CA HIS A 45 -6.96 22.51 -4.81
C HIS A 45 -7.58 23.63 -5.66
N THR A 46 -6.97 23.96 -6.81
CA THR A 46 -7.21 25.19 -7.60
C THR A 46 -8.63 25.32 -8.18
N ARG A 47 -9.59 24.56 -7.63
CA ARG A 47 -11.01 24.58 -7.94
C ARG A 47 -11.96 24.52 -6.72
N SER A 48 -11.53 24.28 -5.47
CA SER A 48 -12.50 23.98 -4.40
C SER A 48 -12.26 24.52 -2.98
N GLN A 49 -11.15 25.20 -2.65
CA GLN A 49 -10.86 25.64 -1.27
C GLN A 49 -11.00 24.52 -0.19
N GLN A 50 -10.98 23.26 -0.59
CA GLN A 50 -11.13 22.12 0.31
C GLN A 50 -9.79 21.81 1.00
N PRO A 51 -9.80 21.42 2.29
CA PRO A 51 -8.61 20.92 2.97
C PRO A 51 -8.09 19.66 2.26
N TRP A 52 -6.84 19.28 2.56
CA TRP A 52 -6.25 18.04 2.04
C TRP A 52 -7.20 16.86 2.29
N PRO A 53 -7.59 16.10 1.24
CA PRO A 53 -8.52 15.00 1.41
C PRO A 53 -7.83 13.88 2.18
N HIS A 54 -8.15 13.75 3.47
CA HIS A 54 -7.67 12.64 4.27
C HIS A 54 -8.19 11.34 3.66
N PRO A 55 -7.29 10.42 3.28
CA PRO A 55 -7.73 9.15 2.77
C PRO A 55 -8.47 8.37 3.87
N ASN A 56 -9.57 7.67 3.54
CA ASN A 56 -10.30 6.83 4.50
C ASN A 56 -9.50 5.55 4.79
N TRP A 57 -8.42 5.68 5.57
CA TRP A 57 -7.43 4.62 5.77
C TRP A 57 -7.62 3.84 7.06
N PHE A 58 -7.16 2.59 7.05
CA PHE A 58 -7.23 1.70 8.20
C PHE A 58 -5.92 0.93 8.38
N ASP A 59 -5.27 1.19 9.51
CA ASP A 59 -4.03 0.53 9.94
C ASP A 59 -4.32 -0.89 10.42
N TYR A 60 -4.25 -1.85 9.51
CA TYR A 60 -4.56 -3.24 9.83
C TYR A 60 -3.47 -3.89 10.68
N LEU A 61 -2.22 -3.55 10.41
CA LEU A 61 -1.08 -4.09 11.14
C LEU A 61 -1.15 -3.76 12.63
N ASN A 62 -1.32 -2.48 12.98
CA ASN A 62 -1.29 -2.08 14.38
C ASN A 62 -2.66 -2.21 15.06
N LYS A 63 -3.78 -1.97 14.36
CA LYS A 63 -5.12 -2.01 14.99
C LYS A 63 -5.75 -3.39 15.05
N VAL A 64 -5.26 -4.36 14.27
CA VAL A 64 -5.77 -5.74 14.26
C VAL A 64 -4.66 -6.70 14.61
N MET A 65 -3.67 -6.87 13.73
CA MET A 65 -2.70 -7.97 13.87
C MET A 65 -1.88 -7.89 15.16
N LYS A 66 -1.36 -6.72 15.51
CA LYS A 66 -0.59 -6.55 16.75
C LYS A 66 -1.46 -6.34 17.98
N ARG A 67 -2.64 -5.72 17.82
CA ARG A 67 -3.55 -5.41 18.93
C ARG A 67 -4.23 -6.67 19.48
N GLU A 68 -4.67 -7.56 18.59
CA GLU A 68 -5.33 -8.84 18.89
C GLU A 68 -4.34 -10.02 18.83
N PRO A 69 -3.06 -9.78 19.18
CA PRO A 69 -1.86 -10.54 18.79
C PRO A 69 -2.06 -11.75 17.86
N VAL A 70 -2.47 -11.49 16.62
CA VAL A 70 -2.75 -12.53 15.62
C VAL A 70 -1.45 -13.14 15.12
N VAL A 71 -1.13 -14.34 15.60
CA VAL A 71 0.06 -15.10 15.19
C VAL A 71 -0.31 -16.22 14.21
N VAL A 72 0.48 -16.37 13.16
CA VAL A 72 0.32 -17.45 12.18
C VAL A 72 1.46 -18.44 12.33
N ARG A 73 1.14 -19.73 12.46
CA ARG A 73 2.13 -20.80 12.53
C ARG A 73 3.00 -20.77 11.27
N GLY A 74 4.31 -20.68 11.44
CA GLY A 74 5.28 -20.56 10.33
C GLY A 74 5.65 -19.12 9.95
N ALA A 75 4.95 -18.10 10.49
CA ALA A 75 5.35 -16.71 10.30
C ALA A 75 6.33 -16.26 11.39
N HIS A 76 7.52 -15.81 11.00
CA HIS A 76 8.54 -15.27 11.91
C HIS A 76 8.44 -13.75 12.09
N GLY A 77 7.21 -13.24 12.27
CA GLY A 77 6.92 -11.82 12.48
C GLY A 77 5.59 -11.39 11.85
N PHE A 78 5.27 -10.10 11.98
CA PHE A 78 4.04 -9.51 11.43
C PHE A 78 4.23 -8.86 10.05
N GLY A 79 5.34 -9.13 9.36
CA GLY A 79 5.54 -8.61 8.00
C GLY A 79 4.54 -9.23 7.03
N LEU A 80 3.99 -8.44 6.11
CA LEU A 80 2.95 -8.89 5.17
C LEU A 80 3.37 -10.16 4.43
N LYS A 81 4.58 -10.17 3.86
CA LYS A 81 5.14 -11.34 3.17
C LYS A 81 5.22 -12.58 4.06
N ALA A 82 5.75 -12.43 5.28
CA ALA A 82 5.92 -13.55 6.21
C ALA A 82 4.57 -14.16 6.62
N VAL A 83 3.58 -13.31 6.90
CA VAL A 83 2.23 -13.73 7.26
C VAL A 83 1.53 -14.40 6.08
N THR A 84 1.62 -13.80 4.88
CA THR A 84 0.97 -14.32 3.67
C THR A 84 1.53 -15.70 3.29
N ASN A 85 2.86 -15.86 3.26
CA ASN A 85 3.47 -17.15 2.92
C ASN A 85 3.12 -18.23 3.95
N ALA A 86 3.12 -17.92 5.25
CA ALA A 86 2.71 -18.86 6.27
C ALA A 86 1.23 -19.28 6.13
N MET A 87 0.35 -18.34 5.77
CA MET A 87 -1.06 -18.65 5.52
C MET A 87 -1.25 -19.46 4.23
N HIS A 88 -0.45 -19.20 3.20
CA HIS A 88 -0.44 -20.01 1.98
C HIS A 88 -0.01 -21.45 2.27
N ASP A 89 1.06 -21.64 3.05
CA ASP A 89 1.56 -22.97 3.42
C ASP A 89 0.55 -23.77 4.28
N LEU A 90 -0.35 -23.07 4.97
CA LEU A 90 -1.48 -23.66 5.70
C LEU A 90 -2.73 -23.86 4.83
N GLY A 91 -2.70 -23.50 3.54
CA GLY A 91 -3.82 -23.60 2.60
C GLY A 91 -4.96 -22.61 2.86
N LEU A 92 -4.68 -21.49 3.55
CA LEU A 92 -5.70 -20.51 3.96
C LEU A 92 -5.87 -19.37 2.94
N VAL A 93 -4.86 -19.13 2.13
CA VAL A 93 -4.82 -18.10 1.07
C VAL A 93 -4.13 -18.69 -0.17
N GLU A 94 -4.40 -18.12 -1.35
CA GLU A 94 -3.86 -18.61 -2.62
C GLU A 94 -2.57 -17.88 -3.00
N THR A 95 -2.42 -16.62 -2.58
CA THR A 95 -1.25 -15.81 -2.90
C THR A 95 -0.02 -16.39 -2.23
N LYS A 96 0.92 -16.87 -3.06
CA LYS A 96 2.30 -17.17 -2.67
C LYS A 96 3.20 -16.03 -3.10
N TRP A 97 4.00 -15.52 -2.16
CA TRP A 97 4.93 -14.45 -2.41
C TRP A 97 6.33 -15.01 -2.61
N ASP A 98 6.73 -15.12 -3.88
CA ASP A 98 8.04 -15.63 -4.26
C ASP A 98 9.19 -14.75 -3.72
N GLU A 99 10.39 -15.32 -3.70
CA GLU A 99 11.60 -14.55 -3.45
C GLU A 99 11.93 -13.65 -4.64
N GLY A 100 11.43 -12.42 -4.58
CA GLY A 100 11.86 -11.34 -5.45
C GLY A 100 13.15 -10.68 -4.92
N PRO A 101 14.03 -10.18 -5.82
CA PRO A 101 15.27 -9.51 -5.42
C PRO A 101 15.06 -8.10 -4.85
N VAL A 102 13.81 -7.61 -4.84
CA VAL A 102 13.46 -6.23 -4.50
C VAL A 102 12.57 -6.25 -3.26
N ASP A 103 12.97 -5.53 -2.22
CA ASP A 103 12.13 -5.21 -1.07
C ASP A 103 11.41 -3.86 -1.26
N GLY A 104 10.57 -3.46 -0.29
CA GLY A 104 9.82 -2.20 -0.40
C GLY A 104 10.70 -0.96 -0.57
N LEU A 105 11.91 -0.95 0.02
CA LEU A 105 12.85 0.16 -0.13
C LEU A 105 13.45 0.19 -1.54
N GLY A 106 13.89 -0.95 -2.05
CA GLY A 106 14.39 -1.10 -3.41
C GLY A 106 13.35 -0.71 -4.46
N ALA A 107 12.08 -1.07 -4.24
CA ALA A 107 10.98 -0.69 -5.12
C ALA A 107 10.78 0.84 -5.15
N MET A 108 10.84 1.49 -3.98
CA MET A 108 10.73 2.95 -3.89
C MET A 108 11.89 3.67 -4.61
N VAL A 109 13.13 3.24 -4.36
CA VAL A 109 14.31 3.80 -5.02
C VAL A 109 14.23 3.61 -6.54
N GLY A 110 13.84 2.42 -6.99
CA GLY A 110 13.66 2.15 -8.41
C GLY A 110 12.59 3.03 -9.06
N ALA A 111 11.50 3.34 -8.35
CA ALA A 111 10.48 4.26 -8.83
C ALA A 111 11.01 5.70 -8.98
N TRP A 112 11.83 6.18 -8.04
CA TRP A 112 12.50 7.49 -8.15
C TRP A 112 13.49 7.55 -9.32
N THR A 113 14.21 6.46 -9.58
CA THR A 113 15.08 6.38 -10.76
C THR A 113 14.25 6.46 -12.04
N CYS A 114 13.10 5.79 -12.09
CA CYS A 114 12.19 5.83 -13.23
C CYS A 114 11.61 7.23 -13.48
N ASP A 115 11.25 7.96 -12.41
CA ASP A 115 10.76 9.34 -12.50
C ASP A 115 11.81 10.29 -13.09
N GLN A 116 13.06 10.21 -12.60
CA GLN A 116 14.18 11.01 -13.13
C GLN A 116 14.48 10.69 -14.60
N GLU A 117 14.46 9.42 -14.98
CA GLU A 117 14.71 8.99 -16.37
C GLU A 117 13.59 9.42 -17.31
N ALA A 118 12.34 9.34 -16.88
CA ALA A 118 11.18 9.84 -17.63
C ALA A 118 11.29 11.36 -17.87
N ALA A 119 11.67 12.12 -16.84
CA ALA A 119 11.90 13.56 -16.96
C ALA A 119 13.06 13.88 -17.93
N ARG A 120 14.14 13.09 -17.90
CA ARG A 120 15.31 13.25 -18.79
C ARG A 120 14.99 12.96 -20.26
N THR A 121 14.13 11.98 -20.51
CA THR A 121 13.80 11.49 -21.86
C THR A 121 12.52 12.09 -22.45
N GLY A 122 11.73 12.80 -21.64
CA GLY A 122 10.41 13.32 -22.05
C GLY A 122 9.35 12.23 -22.20
N GLY A 123 9.56 11.06 -21.60
CA GLY A 123 8.66 9.90 -21.66
C GLY A 123 7.82 9.70 -20.39
N SER A 124 7.09 8.58 -20.33
CA SER A 124 6.36 8.15 -19.13
C SER A 124 7.17 7.14 -18.34
N MET A 125 7.19 7.27 -17.00
CA MET A 125 7.83 6.26 -16.14
C MET A 125 7.25 4.86 -16.33
N ARG A 126 5.98 4.76 -16.74
CA ARG A 126 5.27 3.48 -16.95
C ARG A 126 5.81 2.69 -18.14
N ASP A 127 6.52 3.35 -19.06
CA ASP A 127 7.11 2.70 -20.22
C ASP A 127 8.42 1.98 -19.87
N LEU A 128 9.03 2.31 -18.71
CA LEU A 128 10.29 1.76 -18.25
C LEU A 128 10.12 0.35 -17.66
N GLU A 129 10.98 -0.59 -18.08
CA GLU A 129 10.94 -1.99 -17.62
C GLU A 129 11.10 -2.14 -16.11
N LEU A 130 11.92 -1.29 -15.49
CA LEU A 130 12.06 -1.25 -14.03
C LEU A 130 10.73 -0.90 -13.35
N MET A 131 10.00 0.09 -13.87
CA MET A 131 8.69 0.46 -13.31
C MET A 131 7.66 -0.65 -13.51
N LYS A 132 7.65 -1.33 -14.65
CA LYS A 132 6.79 -2.51 -14.87
C LYS A 132 7.11 -3.65 -13.91
N GLY A 133 8.38 -3.82 -13.54
CA GLY A 133 8.80 -4.74 -12.47
C GLY A 133 8.21 -4.36 -11.11
N ILE A 134 8.28 -3.07 -10.76
CA ILE A 134 7.72 -2.53 -9.51
C ILE A 134 6.20 -2.64 -9.49
N GLU A 135 5.51 -2.37 -10.61
CA GLU A 135 4.06 -2.55 -10.73
C GLU A 135 3.66 -4.00 -10.44
N ARG A 136 4.36 -4.99 -11.03
CA ARG A 136 4.11 -6.42 -10.77
C ARG A 136 4.39 -6.83 -9.33
N TYR A 137 5.46 -6.30 -8.73
CA TYR A 137 5.76 -6.51 -7.32
C TYR A 137 4.62 -6.00 -6.42
N ASN A 138 4.21 -4.73 -6.59
CA ASN A 138 3.15 -4.12 -5.79
C ASN A 138 1.76 -4.74 -6.02
N GLU A 139 1.52 -5.38 -7.17
CA GLU A 139 0.29 -6.14 -7.40
C GLU A 139 0.18 -7.33 -6.41
N VAL A 140 1.30 -7.99 -6.10
CA VAL A 140 1.34 -9.07 -5.11
C VAL A 140 1.00 -8.55 -3.71
N ASP A 141 1.56 -7.41 -3.30
CA ASP A 141 1.22 -6.74 -2.03
C ASP A 141 -0.30 -6.50 -1.90
N CYS A 142 -0.91 -5.95 -2.95
CA CYS A 142 -2.35 -5.68 -2.98
C CYS A 142 -3.19 -6.97 -2.87
N LYS A 143 -2.82 -8.04 -3.58
CA LYS A 143 -3.51 -9.34 -3.53
C LYS A 143 -3.38 -9.97 -2.15
N ALA A 144 -2.16 -10.01 -1.60
CA ALA A 144 -1.87 -10.51 -0.28
C ALA A 144 -2.70 -9.81 0.80
N MET A 145 -2.69 -8.47 0.84
CA MET A 145 -3.51 -7.71 1.80
C MET A 145 -5.00 -8.04 1.67
N MET A 146 -5.52 -8.11 0.45
CA MET A 146 -6.92 -8.41 0.21
C MET A 146 -7.31 -9.81 0.68
N GLU A 147 -6.49 -10.83 0.40
CA GLU A 147 -6.74 -12.21 0.82
C GLU A 147 -6.69 -12.35 2.34
N LEU A 148 -5.68 -11.79 3.01
CA LEU A 148 -5.58 -11.81 4.46
C LEU A 148 -6.81 -11.18 5.14
N VAL A 149 -7.20 -9.98 4.70
CA VAL A 149 -8.36 -9.27 5.26
C VAL A 149 -9.65 -10.06 5.02
N ARG A 150 -9.82 -10.65 3.84
CA ARG A 150 -10.99 -11.47 3.51
C ARG A 150 -11.04 -12.74 4.35
N TYR A 151 -9.91 -13.42 4.51
CA TYR A 151 -9.83 -14.64 5.32
C TYR A 151 -10.21 -14.34 6.76
N LEU A 152 -9.57 -13.34 7.38
CA LEU A 152 -9.82 -13.01 8.78
C LEU A 152 -11.28 -12.62 9.02
N ARG A 153 -11.86 -11.76 8.18
CA ARG A 153 -13.29 -11.37 8.28
C ARG A 153 -14.30 -12.52 8.16
N ARG A 154 -13.92 -13.62 7.50
CA ARG A 154 -14.82 -14.76 7.28
C ARG A 154 -14.74 -15.80 8.38
N ASN A 155 -13.61 -15.86 9.09
CA ASN A 155 -13.30 -16.98 9.98
C ASN A 155 -13.11 -16.56 11.45
N HIS A 156 -13.03 -15.26 11.74
CA HIS A 156 -12.78 -14.71 13.09
C HIS A 156 -13.60 -13.44 13.29
#